data_AF-A0A7S2C741-F1
#
_entry.id   AF-A0A7S2C741-F1
#
_cell.length_a   1.000
_cell.length_b   1.000
_cell.length_c   1.000
_cell.angle_alpha   90.00
_cell.angle_beta   90.00
_cell.angle_gamma   90.00
#
_symmetry.space_group_name_H-M   'P 1'
#
loop_
_entity.id
_entity.type
_entity.pdbx_description
1 polymer ?
#
loop_
_entity_poly.entity_id
_entity_poly.type
_entity_poly.pdbx_seq_one_letter_code
_entity_poly.pdbx_strand_id
1 'polypeptide(L)'
;EKVSLLAMVPFRIEWCCLFLSLNSILVRSRGTYHVPLGISLPPMTERCIIEDIPESHQGTLEIFVESGGKLSVHVVVQGPLIPGKNGIPEPSPKTITLLDDIVTNGREEDFDDSFFFSFPSRGGSYRVCIANDMNRIATKMVQVDLRKSVASQNDKIEDKDAIESSGSKDGKATSKEPEEVLALEKRIKRLKKSLHKVQRQQEQDRHRQAVHTAVNQDSNNHMVVGSLIETLIFMGTASFQVIFVRKWFAGKGPQNWA
;
A
#
# COMPACT_ATOMS: atom_id res chain seq x y z
N GLU A 1 -18.26 81.00 -27.38
CA GLU A 1 -19.57 80.44 -27.00
C GLU A 1 -19.55 78.93 -27.23
N LYS A 2 -19.74 78.16 -26.15
CA LYS A 2 -20.03 76.71 -26.02
C LYS A 2 -19.07 75.63 -26.59
N VAL A 3 -18.62 74.83 -25.63
CA VAL A 3 -17.88 73.56 -25.66
C VAL A 3 -18.87 72.38 -25.82
N SER A 4 -18.49 71.32 -26.54
CA SER A 4 -19.05 69.95 -26.48
C SER A 4 -17.95 69.01 -26.98
N LEU A 5 -17.20 68.24 -26.18
CA LEU A 5 -17.53 67.24 -25.16
C LEU A 5 -18.18 65.98 -25.77
N LEU A 6 -17.35 65.17 -26.44
CA LEU A 6 -17.68 63.79 -26.81
C LEU A 6 -17.07 62.87 -25.74
N ALA A 7 -17.93 62.47 -24.82
CA ALA A 7 -17.61 61.66 -23.66
C ALA A 7 -17.46 60.17 -24.02
N MET A 8 -16.39 59.59 -23.48
CA MET A 8 -16.24 58.22 -22.96
C MET A 8 -17.55 57.44 -22.80
N VAL A 9 -17.66 56.29 -23.48
CA VAL A 9 -18.67 55.25 -23.23
C VAL A 9 -18.02 54.14 -22.41
N PRO A 10 -18.65 53.66 -21.32
CA PRO A 10 -18.04 52.71 -20.38
C PRO A 10 -18.10 51.26 -20.92
N PHE A 11 -16.95 50.59 -20.95
CA PHE A 11 -16.81 49.18 -21.29
C PHE A 11 -17.33 48.31 -20.12
N ARG A 12 -18.46 47.63 -20.32
CA ARG A 12 -19.14 46.80 -19.32
C ARG A 12 -18.43 45.46 -19.11
N ILE A 13 -18.29 45.09 -17.84
CA ILE A 13 -17.55 43.94 -17.26
C ILE A 13 -18.23 42.56 -17.46
N GLU A 14 -19.30 42.46 -18.26
CA GLU A 14 -20.08 41.21 -18.36
C GLU A 14 -19.56 40.17 -19.36
N TRP A 15 -18.53 40.46 -20.14
CA TRP A 15 -18.04 39.56 -21.20
C TRP A 15 -16.84 38.69 -20.82
N CYS A 16 -16.34 38.79 -19.59
CA CYS A 16 -15.18 37.99 -19.15
C CYS A 16 -15.55 36.59 -18.64
N CYS A 17 -16.79 36.38 -18.16
CA CYS A 17 -17.19 35.13 -17.52
C CYS A 17 -17.53 33.99 -18.51
N LEU A 18 -17.90 34.30 -19.75
CA LEU A 18 -18.27 33.25 -20.72
C LEU A 18 -17.05 32.56 -21.36
N PHE A 19 -15.92 33.27 -21.53
CA PHE A 19 -14.69 32.67 -22.09
C PHE A 19 -13.92 31.77 -21.11
N LEU A 20 -14.14 31.92 -19.81
CA LEU A 20 -13.55 31.03 -18.79
C LEU A 20 -14.35 29.74 -18.57
N SER A 21 -15.58 29.63 -19.11
CA SER A 21 -16.42 28.44 -18.96
C SER A 21 -16.22 27.37 -20.05
N LEU A 22 -15.52 27.70 -21.15
CA LEU A 22 -15.38 26.82 -22.32
C LEU A 22 -14.01 26.14 -22.49
N ASN A 23 -13.04 26.42 -21.60
CA ASN A 23 -11.72 25.75 -21.59
C ASN A 23 -11.54 24.79 -20.41
N SER A 24 -12.61 24.15 -19.93
CA SER A 24 -12.53 23.12 -18.88
C SER A 24 -12.72 21.69 -19.39
N ILE A 25 -12.65 21.48 -20.71
CA ILE A 25 -12.74 20.15 -21.30
C ILE A 25 -11.38 19.43 -21.17
N LEU A 26 -11.32 18.59 -20.14
CA LEU A 26 -10.63 17.29 -20.10
C LEU A 26 -9.11 17.26 -20.32
N VAL A 27 -8.34 17.75 -19.34
CA VAL A 27 -7.11 17.04 -18.97
C VAL A 27 -7.53 15.87 -18.08
N ARG A 28 -7.98 14.79 -18.71
CA ARG A 28 -8.17 13.50 -18.03
C ARG A 28 -6.77 12.93 -17.79
N SER A 29 -6.18 13.31 -16.65
CA SER A 29 -5.05 12.58 -16.09
C SER A 29 -5.43 11.10 -16.04
N ARG A 30 -4.88 10.30 -16.97
CA ARG A 30 -4.91 8.84 -16.91
C ARG A 30 -3.82 8.35 -15.96
N GLY A 31 -3.77 8.90 -14.76
CA GLY A 31 -3.09 8.24 -13.65
C GLY A 31 -3.93 7.03 -13.27
N THR A 32 -3.52 5.83 -13.67
CA THR A 32 -4.06 4.60 -13.07
C THR A 32 -3.58 4.56 -11.64
N TYR A 33 -4.37 5.11 -10.72
CA TYR A 33 -4.18 4.89 -9.29
C TYR A 33 -4.43 3.42 -9.02
N HIS A 34 -3.36 2.66 -8.81
CA HIS A 34 -3.46 1.28 -8.37
C HIS A 34 -3.46 1.28 -6.85
N VAL A 35 -4.55 0.83 -6.25
CA VAL A 35 -4.70 0.73 -4.80
C VAL A 35 -4.49 -0.74 -4.44
N PRO A 36 -3.54 -1.04 -3.53
CA PRO A 36 -3.30 -2.40 -3.10
C PRO A 36 -4.53 -2.95 -2.35
N LEU A 37 -4.89 -4.21 -2.62
CA LEU A 37 -6.05 -4.87 -2.05
C LEU A 37 -5.66 -5.67 -0.81
N GLY A 38 -6.19 -5.30 0.35
CA GLY A 38 -6.07 -6.08 1.59
C GLY A 38 -7.07 -7.24 1.62
N ILE A 39 -6.58 -8.46 1.75
CA ILE A 39 -7.38 -9.69 1.79
C ILE A 39 -7.19 -10.41 3.12
N SER A 40 -8.30 -10.76 3.75
CA SER A 40 -8.31 -11.66 4.90
C SER A 40 -8.44 -13.11 4.42
N LEU A 41 -7.48 -13.95 4.81
CA LEU A 41 -7.39 -15.37 4.47
C LEU A 41 -7.60 -16.24 5.72
N PRO A 42 -8.83 -16.69 5.98
CA PRO A 42 -9.10 -17.66 7.05
C PRO A 42 -8.29 -18.95 6.90
N PRO A 43 -8.18 -19.76 7.97
CA PRO A 43 -7.50 -21.05 7.92
C PRO A 43 -8.07 -21.96 6.84
N MET A 44 -7.21 -22.66 6.09
CA MET A 44 -7.60 -23.62 5.05
C MET A 44 -8.48 -23.02 3.95
N THR A 45 -8.32 -21.72 3.66
CA THR A 45 -9.05 -21.06 2.58
C THR A 45 -8.12 -20.47 1.54
N GLU A 46 -8.63 -20.37 0.32
CA GLU A 46 -7.99 -19.67 -0.79
C GLU A 46 -8.87 -18.51 -1.27
N ARG A 47 -8.22 -17.47 -1.77
CA ARG A 47 -8.89 -16.35 -2.46
C ARG A 47 -8.21 -16.12 -3.78
N CYS A 48 -9.01 -16.00 -4.83
CA CYS A 48 -8.52 -15.75 -6.18
C CYS A 48 -9.02 -14.41 -6.70
N ILE A 49 -8.12 -13.67 -7.34
CA ILE A 49 -8.40 -12.44 -8.08
C ILE A 49 -8.23 -12.76 -9.55
N ILE A 50 -9.10 -12.24 -10.39
CA ILE A 50 -9.02 -12.41 -11.84
C ILE A 50 -8.87 -11.04 -12.46
N GLU A 51 -7.86 -10.87 -13.31
CA GLU A 51 -7.55 -9.60 -13.96
C GLU A 51 -7.27 -9.83 -15.44
N ASP A 52 -7.86 -9.00 -16.29
CA ASP A 52 -7.60 -9.01 -17.72
C ASP A 52 -6.35 -8.20 -18.06
N ILE A 53 -5.35 -8.88 -18.61
CA ILE A 53 -4.08 -8.29 -19.01
C ILE A 53 -3.97 -8.40 -20.53
N PRO A 54 -3.97 -7.29 -21.28
CA PRO A 54 -3.82 -7.32 -22.73
C PRO A 54 -2.42 -7.80 -23.12
N GLU A 55 -2.28 -8.35 -24.33
CA GLU A 55 -1.01 -8.93 -24.83
C GLU A 55 0.14 -7.92 -24.89
N SER A 56 -0.16 -6.63 -25.04
CA SER A 56 0.83 -5.55 -25.06
C SER A 56 1.39 -5.18 -23.68
N HIS A 57 0.89 -5.80 -22.61
CA HIS A 57 1.26 -5.45 -21.23
C HIS A 57 2.00 -6.60 -20.53
N GLN A 58 2.77 -6.24 -19.51
CA GLN A 58 3.34 -7.16 -18.54
C GLN A 58 2.51 -7.10 -17.26
N GLY A 59 2.27 -8.25 -16.65
CA GLY A 59 1.69 -8.34 -15.31
C GLY A 59 2.79 -8.32 -14.27
N THR A 60 2.67 -7.49 -13.24
CA THR A 60 3.56 -7.47 -12.08
C THR A 60 2.72 -7.68 -10.82
N LEU A 61 2.99 -8.78 -10.12
CA LEU A 61 2.36 -9.15 -8.85
C LEU A 61 3.29 -8.75 -7.70
N GLU A 62 2.77 -7.98 -6.77
CA GLU A 62 3.38 -7.65 -5.49
C GLU A 62 2.52 -8.22 -4.35
N ILE A 63 3.15 -8.99 -3.46
CA ILE A 63 2.48 -9.61 -2.31
C ILE A 63 3.22 -9.22 -1.04
N PHE A 64 2.47 -8.75 -0.06
CA PHE A 64 2.96 -8.43 1.27
C PHE A 64 2.07 -9.09 2.31
N VAL A 65 2.64 -9.99 3.11
CA VAL A 65 1.93 -10.64 4.21
C VAL A 65 2.02 -9.75 5.45
N GLU A 66 0.93 -9.08 5.80
CA GLU A 66 0.90 -8.12 6.91
C GLU A 66 0.96 -8.82 8.26
N SER A 67 0.25 -9.94 8.41
CA SER A 67 0.14 -10.66 9.69
C SER A 67 -0.34 -12.11 9.54
N GLY A 68 -0.07 -12.92 10.56
CA GLY A 68 -0.60 -14.27 10.74
C GLY A 68 0.43 -15.39 10.58
N GLY A 69 0.57 -16.22 11.61
CA GLY A 69 1.43 -17.41 11.59
C GLY A 69 2.89 -17.11 11.23
N LYS A 70 3.47 -17.90 10.31
CA LYS A 70 4.85 -17.74 9.81
C LYS A 70 5.02 -16.70 8.69
N LEU A 71 4.02 -15.82 8.48
CA LEU A 71 4.04 -14.81 7.41
C LEU A 71 4.31 -15.38 6.00
N SER A 72 3.87 -16.61 5.76
CA SER A 72 4.00 -17.31 4.48
C SER A 72 2.65 -17.58 3.87
N VAL A 73 2.51 -17.48 2.56
CA VAL A 73 1.29 -17.84 1.83
C VAL A 73 1.64 -18.62 0.57
N HIS A 74 0.76 -19.53 0.18
CA HIS A 74 0.91 -20.26 -1.08
C HIS A 74 0.28 -19.43 -2.20
N VAL A 75 1.05 -19.15 -3.25
CA VAL A 75 0.65 -18.26 -4.33
C VAL A 75 0.70 -19.01 -5.64
N VAL A 76 -0.42 -18.98 -6.37
CA VAL A 76 -0.55 -19.62 -7.67
C VAL A 76 -1.03 -18.59 -8.70
N VAL A 77 -0.26 -18.42 -9.77
CA VAL A 77 -0.62 -17.55 -10.90
C VAL A 77 -0.88 -18.42 -12.12
N GLN A 78 -2.08 -18.32 -12.69
CA GLN A 78 -2.50 -19.10 -13.85
C GLN A 78 -3.07 -18.19 -14.95
N GLY A 79 -2.78 -18.52 -16.20
CA GLY A 79 -3.42 -17.88 -17.34
C GLY A 79 -2.79 -18.27 -18.68
N PRO A 80 -3.37 -17.82 -19.80
CA PRO A 80 -4.67 -17.16 -19.88
C PRO A 80 -5.83 -18.14 -19.62
N LEU A 81 -6.89 -17.66 -18.98
CA LEU A 81 -8.15 -18.38 -18.77
C LEU A 81 -9.10 -18.14 -19.94
N ILE A 82 -10.02 -19.09 -20.15
CA ILE A 82 -11.09 -18.95 -21.15
C ILE A 82 -12.36 -18.42 -20.48
N PRO A 83 -13.20 -17.63 -21.17
CA PRO A 83 -14.49 -17.23 -20.63
C PRO A 83 -15.37 -18.47 -20.40
N GLY A 84 -15.69 -18.75 -19.14
CA GLY A 84 -16.58 -19.84 -18.78
C GLY A 84 -18.05 -19.53 -19.07
N LYS A 85 -18.91 -20.56 -19.02
CA LYS A 85 -20.35 -20.45 -19.34
C LYS A 85 -21.10 -19.42 -18.49
N ASN A 86 -20.62 -19.12 -17.29
CA ASN A 86 -21.26 -18.21 -16.34
C ASN A 86 -20.57 -16.84 -16.26
N GLY A 87 -19.68 -16.51 -17.20
CA GLY A 87 -18.87 -15.29 -17.16
C GLY A 87 -17.70 -15.35 -16.17
N ILE A 88 -17.53 -16.46 -15.46
CA ILE A 88 -16.35 -16.73 -14.62
C ILE A 88 -15.29 -17.41 -15.49
N PRO A 89 -14.09 -16.84 -15.65
CA PRO A 89 -13.04 -17.48 -16.44
C PRO A 89 -12.62 -18.82 -15.83
N GLU A 90 -12.57 -19.87 -16.65
CA GLU A 90 -12.21 -21.24 -16.26
C GLU A 90 -10.88 -21.68 -16.87
N PRO A 91 -10.15 -22.60 -16.21
CA PRO A 91 -8.93 -23.15 -16.76
C PRO A 91 -9.22 -24.02 -17.99
N SER A 92 -8.42 -23.82 -19.04
CA SER A 92 -8.42 -24.58 -20.30
C SER A 92 -7.20 -25.49 -20.34
N PRO A 93 -7.15 -26.53 -21.19
CA PRO A 93 -5.90 -27.24 -21.48
C PRO A 93 -4.75 -26.34 -21.97
N LYS A 94 -5.04 -25.11 -22.41
CA LYS A 94 -4.01 -24.11 -22.78
C LYS A 94 -3.57 -23.20 -21.62
N THR A 95 -4.22 -23.29 -20.46
CA THR A 95 -3.87 -22.48 -19.28
C THR A 95 -2.55 -22.98 -18.72
N ILE A 96 -1.60 -22.05 -18.53
CA ILE A 96 -0.31 -22.37 -17.93
C ILE A 96 -0.26 -21.82 -16.51
N THR A 97 0.39 -22.56 -15.62
CA THR A 97 0.79 -22.08 -14.30
C THR A 97 2.11 -21.34 -14.45
N LEU A 98 2.09 -20.04 -14.17
CA LEU A 98 3.25 -19.16 -14.26
C LEU A 98 4.05 -19.14 -12.96
N LEU A 99 3.37 -19.24 -11.83
CA LEU A 99 3.95 -19.27 -10.49
C LEU A 99 3.15 -20.25 -9.65
N ASP A 100 3.85 -21.07 -8.87
CA ASP A 100 3.31 -21.99 -7.88
C ASP A 100 4.40 -22.14 -6.81
N ASP A 101 4.38 -21.25 -5.82
CA ASP A 101 5.41 -21.23 -4.79
C ASP A 101 4.86 -20.74 -3.44
N ILE A 102 5.56 -21.10 -2.37
CA ILE A 102 5.32 -20.58 -1.04
C ILE A 102 6.11 -19.29 -0.89
N VAL A 103 5.37 -18.19 -0.88
CA VAL A 103 5.92 -16.84 -0.78
C VAL A 103 5.98 -16.42 0.68
N THR A 104 7.11 -15.82 1.07
CA THR A 104 7.27 -15.08 2.33
C THR A 104 7.61 -13.63 2.02
N ASN A 105 7.42 -12.75 2.99
CA ASN A 105 8.05 -11.43 2.95
C ASN A 105 9.57 -11.59 2.81
N GLY A 106 10.24 -10.62 2.18
CA GLY A 106 11.63 -10.71 1.75
C GLY A 106 12.59 -11.22 2.82
N ARG A 107 13.68 -11.86 2.37
CA ARG A 107 14.79 -12.24 3.25
C ARG A 107 15.44 -10.96 3.78
N GLU A 108 15.92 -10.99 5.01
CA GLU A 108 16.56 -9.86 5.72
C GLU A 108 17.73 -9.18 4.95
N GLU A 109 18.24 -9.83 3.90
CA GLU A 109 19.30 -9.33 3.01
C GLU A 109 18.78 -8.47 1.84
N ASP A 110 17.53 -8.67 1.44
CA ASP A 110 16.84 -7.88 0.42
C ASP A 110 16.03 -6.82 1.18
N PHE A 111 16.37 -5.55 1.04
CA PHE A 111 15.67 -4.42 1.69
C PHE A 111 14.17 -4.27 1.30
N ASP A 112 13.62 -5.25 0.59
CA ASP A 112 12.26 -5.31 0.08
C ASP A 112 11.40 -6.24 0.96
N ASP A 113 10.49 -5.65 1.72
CA ASP A 113 9.59 -6.40 2.61
C ASP A 113 8.50 -7.18 1.85
N SER A 114 8.33 -6.94 0.55
CA SER A 114 7.30 -7.54 -0.31
C SER A 114 7.90 -8.45 -1.38
N PHE A 115 7.15 -9.48 -1.77
CA PHE A 115 7.50 -10.38 -2.86
C PHE A 115 7.04 -9.83 -4.19
N PHE A 116 7.93 -9.81 -5.18
CA PHE A 116 7.64 -9.35 -6.54
C PHE A 116 7.78 -10.45 -7.57
N PHE A 117 6.79 -10.59 -8.44
CA PHE A 117 6.83 -11.50 -9.58
C PHE A 117 6.27 -10.82 -10.83
N SER A 118 7.06 -10.74 -11.90
CA SER A 118 6.64 -10.14 -13.17
C SER A 118 6.60 -11.18 -14.28
N PHE A 119 5.54 -11.18 -15.09
CA PHE A 119 5.31 -12.15 -16.16
C PHE A 119 4.76 -11.49 -17.43
N PRO A 120 5.21 -11.93 -18.64
CA PRO A 120 4.69 -11.40 -19.90
C PRO A 120 3.24 -11.87 -20.14
N SER A 121 2.37 -10.97 -20.58
CA SER A 121 1.00 -11.34 -20.97
C SER A 121 0.96 -11.92 -22.37
N ARG A 122 0.17 -12.98 -22.56
CA ARG A 122 -0.23 -13.51 -23.88
C ARG A 122 -1.62 -13.04 -24.30
N GLY A 123 -2.18 -12.07 -23.59
CA GLY A 123 -3.55 -11.61 -23.74
C GLY A 123 -4.54 -12.56 -23.07
N GLY A 124 -5.46 -11.97 -22.29
CA GLY A 124 -6.58 -12.68 -21.67
C GLY A 124 -6.65 -12.48 -20.16
N SER A 125 -7.54 -13.23 -19.53
CA SER A 125 -7.73 -13.19 -18.08
C SER A 125 -6.65 -14.02 -17.38
N TYR A 126 -6.03 -13.45 -16.37
CA TYR A 126 -5.12 -14.14 -15.47
C TYR A 126 -5.76 -14.27 -14.10
N ARG A 127 -5.57 -15.42 -13.46
CA ARG A 127 -6.06 -15.69 -12.10
C ARG A 127 -4.86 -15.79 -11.16
N VAL A 128 -4.91 -15.02 -10.09
CA VAL A 128 -3.95 -15.06 -8.99
C VAL A 128 -4.68 -15.60 -7.77
N CYS A 129 -4.32 -16.78 -7.31
CA CYS A 129 -4.86 -17.41 -6.12
C CYS A 129 -3.85 -17.36 -4.98
N ILE A 130 -4.33 -17.05 -3.78
CA ILE A 130 -3.52 -16.98 -2.57
C ILE A 130 -4.22 -17.85 -1.52
N ALA A 131 -3.50 -18.84 -1.03
CA ALA A 131 -4.02 -19.83 -0.10
C ALA A 131 -3.33 -19.76 1.27
N ASN A 132 -4.13 -19.97 2.31
CA ASN A 132 -3.70 -20.18 3.69
C ASN A 132 -3.91 -21.65 4.09
N ASP A 133 -3.34 -22.55 3.31
CA ASP A 133 -3.36 -24.00 3.50
C ASP A 133 -2.40 -24.47 4.62
N MET A 134 -1.30 -23.75 4.81
CA MET A 134 -0.29 -24.08 5.82
C MET A 134 -0.71 -23.75 7.27
N ASN A 135 -1.79 -22.99 7.50
CA ASN A 135 -2.22 -22.61 8.84
C ASN A 135 -3.65 -23.09 9.12
N ARG A 136 -3.83 -23.87 10.19
CA ARG A 136 -5.13 -24.42 10.62
C ARG A 136 -5.87 -23.54 11.63
N ILE A 137 -5.20 -22.55 12.21
CA ILE A 137 -5.71 -21.83 13.38
C ILE A 137 -5.81 -20.33 13.12
N ALA A 138 -4.75 -19.70 12.59
CA ALA A 138 -4.74 -18.25 12.43
C ALA A 138 -5.10 -17.80 11.01
N THR A 139 -5.97 -16.80 10.94
CA THR A 139 -6.22 -15.99 9.74
C THR A 139 -4.97 -15.20 9.37
N LYS A 140 -4.70 -15.06 8.07
CA LYS A 140 -3.62 -14.21 7.55
C LYS A 140 -4.20 -12.98 6.86
N MET A 141 -3.53 -11.84 7.01
CA MET A 141 -3.84 -10.63 6.26
C MET A 141 -2.76 -10.41 5.20
N VAL A 142 -3.18 -10.30 3.94
CA VAL A 142 -2.26 -10.17 2.81
C VAL A 142 -2.68 -8.98 1.98
N GLN A 143 -1.72 -8.11 1.70
CA GLN A 143 -1.86 -7.00 0.77
C GLN A 143 -1.36 -7.46 -0.60
N VAL A 144 -2.22 -7.35 -1.60
CA VAL A 144 -1.98 -7.84 -2.96
C VAL A 144 -2.10 -6.69 -3.93
N ASP A 145 -1.12 -6.53 -4.79
CA ASP A 145 -1.10 -5.51 -5.81
C ASP A 145 -0.72 -6.14 -7.17
N LEU A 146 -1.67 -6.16 -8.11
CA LEU A 146 -1.45 -6.69 -9.46
C LEU A 146 -1.44 -5.55 -10.47
N ARG A 147 -0.24 -5.11 -10.86
CA ARG A 147 -0.04 -3.99 -11.78
C ARG A 147 0.05 -4.47 -13.22
N LYS A 148 -0.53 -3.68 -14.13
CA LYS A 148 -0.39 -3.84 -15.57
C LYS A 148 0.50 -2.72 -16.09
N SER A 149 1.70 -3.06 -16.53
CA SER A 149 2.60 -2.11 -17.20
C SER A 149 2.59 -2.37 -18.70
N VAL A 150 2.68 -1.34 -19.53
CA VAL A 150 2.92 -1.56 -20.96
C VAL A 150 4.28 -2.26 -21.06
N ALA A 151 4.34 -3.37 -21.80
CA ALA A 151 5.58 -4.06 -22.08
C ALA A 151 6.41 -3.22 -23.08
N SER A 152 6.84 -2.04 -22.65
CA SER A 152 7.66 -1.16 -23.47
C SER A 152 9.07 -1.75 -23.52
N GLN A 153 9.43 -2.26 -24.70
CA GLN A 153 10.79 -2.08 -25.18
C GLN A 153 11.16 -0.60 -24.98
N ASN A 154 12.08 -0.33 -24.07
CA ASN A 154 12.68 0.98 -23.83
C ASN A 154 11.70 2.14 -23.54
N ASP A 155 11.13 2.20 -22.33
CA ASP A 155 10.65 3.48 -21.80
C ASP A 155 11.50 3.93 -20.60
N LYS A 156 12.50 4.76 -20.91
CA LYS A 156 12.93 5.82 -20.00
C LYS A 156 11.72 6.75 -19.83
N ILE A 157 10.94 6.54 -18.79
CA ILE A 157 9.88 7.47 -18.41
C ILE A 157 10.55 8.80 -18.01
N GLU A 158 10.51 9.74 -18.94
CA GLU A 158 10.57 11.17 -18.65
C GLU A 158 9.27 11.55 -17.93
N ASP A 159 9.33 11.65 -16.61
CA ASP A 159 8.30 12.32 -15.82
C ASP A 159 8.28 13.81 -16.23
N LYS A 160 7.34 14.15 -17.12
CA LYS A 160 6.94 15.53 -17.39
C LYS A 160 5.91 15.95 -16.33
N ASP A 161 6.40 16.22 -15.13
CA ASP A 161 5.66 17.04 -14.17
C ASP A 161 6.00 18.50 -14.43
N ALA A 162 5.07 19.16 -15.14
CA ALA A 162 5.01 20.59 -15.28
C ALA A 162 4.80 21.24 -13.91
N ILE A 163 5.83 21.94 -13.43
CA ILE A 163 5.64 23.10 -12.58
C ILE A 163 6.18 24.27 -13.39
N GLU A 164 5.25 25.01 -13.98
CA GLU A 164 5.49 26.39 -14.39
C GLU A 164 5.95 27.18 -13.16
N SER A 165 7.17 27.69 -13.20
CA SER A 165 7.47 28.96 -12.52
C SER A 165 8.19 29.85 -13.52
N SER A 166 7.41 30.80 -14.05
CA SER A 166 7.82 32.17 -14.35
C SER A 166 9.20 32.35 -14.95
N GLY A 167 9.22 32.64 -16.25
CA GLY A 167 10.34 33.34 -16.86
C GLY A 167 10.61 34.65 -16.12
N SER A 168 11.88 34.87 -15.80
CA SER A 168 12.42 36.22 -15.65
C SER A 168 13.61 36.31 -16.57
N LYS A 169 13.48 37.17 -17.59
CA LYS A 169 14.60 37.68 -18.37
C LYS A 169 15.48 38.50 -17.42
N ASP A 170 16.78 38.28 -17.50
CA ASP A 170 17.92 39.19 -17.29
C ASP A 170 19.15 38.28 -17.37
N GLY A 171 20.27 38.52 -18.05
CA GLY A 171 20.91 39.69 -18.61
C GLY A 171 22.32 39.20 -18.99
N LYS A 172 22.80 39.61 -20.15
CA LYS A 172 24.06 39.19 -20.80
C LYS A 172 25.32 39.47 -19.96
N ALA A 173 26.23 38.49 -19.81
CA ALA A 173 27.68 38.73 -19.65
C ALA A 173 28.56 37.46 -19.84
N THR A 174 29.37 37.49 -20.90
CA THR A 174 30.81 37.11 -20.96
C THR A 174 31.30 35.68 -20.64
N SER A 175 31.63 34.96 -21.72
CA SER A 175 32.87 34.18 -21.93
C SER A 175 33.33 33.14 -20.87
N LYS A 176 33.22 31.86 -21.27
CA LYS A 176 33.75 30.62 -20.63
C LYS A 176 33.01 30.05 -19.41
N GLU A 177 31.68 29.90 -19.45
CA GLU A 177 31.02 28.92 -18.55
C GLU A 177 29.58 28.47 -18.94
N PRO A 178 29.27 28.07 -20.19
CA PRO A 178 27.98 27.45 -20.49
C PRO A 178 27.88 26.00 -20.01
N GLU A 179 29.01 25.32 -19.79
CA GLU A 179 29.05 23.91 -19.42
C GLU A 179 28.68 23.68 -17.94
N GLU A 180 29.17 24.52 -17.02
CA GLU A 180 28.95 24.34 -15.59
C GLU A 180 27.51 24.70 -15.18
N VAL A 181 26.92 25.73 -15.78
CA VAL A 181 25.51 26.09 -15.55
C VAL A 181 24.57 24.96 -16.03
N LEU A 182 24.85 24.35 -17.19
CA LEU A 182 24.12 23.18 -17.67
C LEU A 182 24.37 21.93 -16.81
N ALA A 183 25.56 21.79 -16.21
CA ALA A 183 25.87 20.71 -15.27
C ALA A 183 25.14 20.88 -13.93
N LEU A 184 24.98 22.12 -13.45
CA LEU A 184 24.21 22.45 -12.24
C LEU A 184 22.72 22.20 -12.42
N GLU A 185 22.14 22.59 -13.56
CA GLU A 185 20.73 22.34 -13.88
C GLU A 185 20.43 20.82 -13.89
N LYS A 186 21.32 20.01 -14.49
CA LYS A 186 21.21 18.54 -14.47
C LYS A 186 21.27 17.97 -13.04
N ARG A 187 22.12 18.52 -12.16
CA ARG A 187 22.22 18.09 -10.75
C ARG A 187 20.95 18.44 -9.97
N ILE A 188 20.41 19.65 -10.14
CA ILE A 188 19.16 20.09 -9.51
C ILE A 188 18.00 19.20 -9.97
N LYS A 189 17.91 18.89 -11.27
CA LYS A 189 16.88 17.99 -11.80
C LYS A 189 16.96 16.58 -11.20
N ARG A 190 18.16 16.05 -11.00
CA ARG A 190 18.37 14.76 -10.31
C ARG A 190 17.97 14.83 -8.84
N LEU A 191 18.37 15.88 -8.12
CA LEU A 191 18.01 16.07 -6.71
C LEU A 191 16.50 16.17 -6.52
N LYS A 192 15.81 16.92 -7.40
CA LYS A 192 14.34 17.02 -7.39
C LYS A 192 13.71 15.64 -7.58
N LYS A 193 14.20 14.84 -8.54
CA LYS A 193 13.70 13.48 -8.78
C LYS A 193 13.96 12.56 -7.57
N SER A 194 15.16 12.62 -6.99
CA SER A 194 15.50 11.85 -5.78
C SER A 194 14.66 12.27 -4.58
N LEU A 195 14.39 13.56 -4.39
CA LEU A 195 13.60 14.06 -3.27
C LEU A 195 12.13 13.62 -3.39
N HIS A 196 11.54 13.70 -4.58
CA HIS A 196 10.18 13.18 -4.81
C HIS A 196 10.11 11.67 -4.56
N LYS A 197 11.12 10.91 -5.02
CA LYS A 197 11.20 9.46 -4.75
C LYS A 197 11.26 9.18 -3.24
N VAL A 198 12.09 9.90 -2.50
CA VAL A 198 12.24 9.74 -1.05
C VAL A 198 10.96 10.15 -0.31
N GLN A 199 10.33 11.26 -0.69
CA GLN A 199 9.07 11.69 -0.05
C GLN A 199 7.98 10.64 -0.23
N ARG A 200 7.86 10.09 -1.45
CA ARG A 200 6.88 9.04 -1.75
C ARG A 200 7.12 7.79 -0.90
N GLN A 201 8.39 7.40 -0.75
CA GLN A 201 8.78 6.29 0.10
C GLN A 201 8.40 6.54 1.57
N GLN A 202 8.70 7.73 2.08
CA GLN A 202 8.39 8.11 3.46
C GLN A 202 6.88 8.13 3.75
N GLU A 203 6.04 8.53 2.79
CA GLU A 203 4.59 8.46 2.93
C GLU A 203 4.10 7.02 3.07
N GLN A 204 4.63 6.10 2.25
CA GLN A 204 4.31 4.68 2.30
C GLN A 204 4.80 4.03 3.61
N ASP A 205 6.04 4.31 4.00
CA ASP A 205 6.62 3.78 5.24
C ASP A 205 5.84 4.26 6.48
N ARG A 206 5.40 5.53 6.50
CA ARG A 206 4.57 6.06 7.60
C ARG A 206 3.22 5.37 7.68
N HIS A 207 2.57 5.13 6.54
CA HIS A 207 1.29 4.42 6.53
C HIS A 207 1.45 3.00 7.07
N ARG A 208 2.47 2.28 6.59
CA ARG A 208 2.80 0.93 7.04
C ARG A 208 3.13 0.87 8.53
N GLN A 209 3.95 1.79 9.03
CA GLN A 209 4.28 1.89 10.46
C GLN A 209 3.04 2.19 11.32
N ALA A 210 2.14 3.05 10.86
CA ALA A 210 0.90 3.33 11.56
C ALA A 210 0.03 2.07 11.70
N VAL A 211 -0.08 1.28 10.63
CA VAL A 211 -0.81 -0.01 10.64
C VAL A 211 -0.13 -1.02 11.56
N HIS A 212 1.18 -1.25 11.43
CA HIS A 212 1.88 -2.20 12.31
C HIS A 212 1.85 -1.78 13.78
N THR A 213 1.93 -0.48 14.08
CA THR A 213 1.83 0.02 15.46
C THR A 213 0.43 -0.24 16.02
N ALA A 214 -0.61 0.00 15.23
CA ALA A 214 -1.99 -0.28 15.66
C ALA A 214 -2.23 -1.77 15.95
N VAL A 215 -1.76 -2.66 15.06
CA VAL A 215 -1.89 -4.12 15.24
C VAL A 215 -1.08 -4.61 16.44
N ASN A 216 0.14 -4.09 16.63
CA ASN A 216 1.00 -4.49 17.74
C ASN A 216 0.44 -4.02 19.09
N GLN A 217 -0.16 -2.83 19.14
CA GLN A 217 -0.76 -2.31 20.38
C GLN A 217 -1.97 -3.14 20.83
N ASP A 218 -2.79 -3.63 19.90
CA ASP A 218 -3.91 -4.53 20.19
C ASP A 218 -3.41 -5.88 20.77
N SER A 219 -2.37 -6.46 20.15
CA SER A 219 -1.75 -7.72 20.60
C SER A 219 -1.10 -7.62 21.98
N ASN A 220 -0.37 -6.53 22.22
CA ASN A 220 0.34 -6.32 23.48
C ASN A 220 -0.64 -6.08 24.65
N ASN A 221 -1.75 -5.39 24.42
CA ASN A 221 -2.74 -5.11 25.45
C ASN A 221 -3.37 -6.40 26.00
N HIS A 222 -3.71 -7.36 25.14
CA HIS A 222 -4.30 -8.63 25.59
C HIS A 222 -3.32 -9.47 26.43
N MET A 223 -2.03 -9.49 26.07
CA MET A 223 -1.01 -10.23 26.81
C MET A 223 -0.76 -9.63 28.21
N VAL A 224 -0.69 -8.30 28.30
CA VAL A 224 -0.50 -7.60 29.58
C VAL A 224 -1.73 -7.73 30.48
N VAL A 225 -2.95 -7.61 29.95
CA VAL A 225 -4.18 -7.79 30.73
C VAL A 225 -4.31 -9.22 31.27
N GLY A 226 -3.97 -10.24 30.47
CA GLY A 226 -3.99 -11.64 30.91
C GLY A 226 -3.05 -11.92 32.08
N SER A 227 -1.79 -11.49 31.97
CA SER A 227 -0.78 -11.67 33.04
C SER A 227 -1.11 -10.89 34.33
N LEU A 228 -1.74 -9.72 34.23
CA LEU A 228 -2.17 -8.95 35.38
C LEU A 228 -3.32 -9.64 36.14
N ILE A 229 -4.30 -10.19 35.43
CA ILE A 229 -5.40 -10.96 36.03
C ILE A 229 -4.88 -12.23 36.70
N GLU A 230 -3.97 -12.94 36.05
CA GLU A 230 -3.35 -14.16 36.59
C GLU A 230 -2.61 -13.88 37.91
N THR A 231 -1.85 -12.78 37.97
CA THR A 231 -1.14 -12.36 39.18
C THR A 231 -2.11 -12.05 40.33
N LEU A 232 -3.24 -11.39 40.04
CA LEU A 232 -4.28 -11.10 41.04
C LEU A 232 -4.92 -12.38 41.58
N ILE A 233 -5.17 -13.38 40.73
CA ILE A 233 -5.72 -14.68 41.12
C ILE A 233 -4.76 -15.42 42.07
N PHE A 234 -3.45 -15.39 41.78
CA PHE A 234 -2.44 -16.00 42.66
C PHE A 234 -2.36 -15.31 44.03
N MET A 235 -2.36 -13.96 44.06
CA MET A 235 -2.40 -13.22 45.33
C MET A 235 -3.68 -13.52 46.12
N GLY A 236 -4.82 -13.62 45.45
CA GLY A 236 -6.11 -13.97 46.06
C GLY A 236 -6.10 -15.38 46.67
N THR A 237 -5.57 -16.36 45.93
CA THR A 237 -5.47 -17.74 46.39
C THR A 237 -4.53 -17.88 47.59
N ALA A 238 -3.36 -17.24 47.56
CA ALA A 238 -2.42 -17.23 48.68
C ALA A 238 -3.04 -16.58 49.93
N SER A 239 -3.77 -15.47 49.77
CA SER A 239 -4.47 -14.80 50.87
C SER A 239 -5.59 -15.68 51.45
N PHE A 240 -6.37 -16.33 50.58
CA PHE A 240 -7.42 -17.27 50.99
C PHE A 240 -6.86 -18.45 51.80
N GLN A 241 -5.74 -19.03 51.35
CA GLN A 241 -5.06 -20.12 52.07
C GLN A 241 -4.67 -19.72 53.49
N VAL A 242 -4.07 -18.53 53.67
CA VAL A 242 -3.66 -18.03 54.99
C VAL A 242 -4.87 -17.82 55.90
N ILE A 243 -5.95 -17.22 55.39
CA ILE A 243 -7.17 -16.98 56.17
C ILE A 243 -7.85 -18.30 56.54
N PHE A 244 -7.96 -19.23 55.59
CA PHE A 244 -8.57 -20.53 55.82
C PHE A 244 -7.84 -21.32 56.91
N VAL A 245 -6.50 -21.41 56.82
CA VAL A 245 -5.68 -22.08 57.83
C VAL A 245 -5.84 -21.43 59.20
N ARG A 246 -5.75 -20.09 59.28
CA ARG A 246 -5.93 -19.37 60.56
C ARG A 246 -7.30 -19.63 61.18
N LYS A 247 -8.37 -19.60 60.38
CA LYS A 247 -9.75 -19.80 60.86
C LYS A 247 -10.01 -21.26 61.25
N TRP A 248 -9.43 -22.21 60.53
CA TRP A 248 -9.50 -23.64 60.84
C TRP A 248 -8.85 -23.98 62.19
N PHE A 249 -7.71 -23.36 62.52
CA PHE A 249 -7.02 -23.56 63.79
C PHE A 249 -7.55 -22.67 64.94
N ALA A 250 -8.14 -21.51 64.65
CA ALA A 250 -8.74 -20.64 65.68
C ALA A 250 -9.93 -21.30 66.41
N GLY A 251 -10.67 -22.18 65.75
CA GLY A 251 -11.74 -22.98 66.37
C GLY A 251 -11.25 -24.15 67.23
N LYS A 252 -9.94 -24.42 67.27
CA LYS A 252 -9.28 -25.46 68.07
C LYS A 252 -8.29 -24.86 69.08
N GLY A 253 -8.62 -23.70 69.63
CA GLY A 253 -7.88 -23.13 70.76
C GLY A 253 -7.88 -24.12 71.95
N PRO A 254 -6.80 -24.16 72.76
CA PRO A 254 -6.67 -25.09 73.88
C PRO A 254 -7.61 -24.69 75.01
N GLN A 255 -8.88 -25.08 74.92
CA GLN A 255 -9.63 -25.40 76.12
C GLN A 255 -9.23 -26.83 76.50
N ASN A 256 -9.08 -27.10 77.79
CA ASN A 256 -8.77 -28.41 78.40
C ASN A 256 -7.28 -28.71 78.63
N TRP A 257 -6.58 -27.85 79.37
CA TRP A 257 -5.48 -28.29 80.25
C TRP A 257 -5.69 -27.69 81.65
N ALA A 258 -6.82 -28.04 82.26
CA ALA A 258 -7.03 -27.95 83.70
C ALA A 258 -6.81 -29.34 84.31
#